data_AF-A0A2S6SKQ5-F1
#
_entry.id   AF-A0A2S6SKQ5-F1
#
_cell.length_a   1.000
_cell.length_b   1.000
_cell.length_c   1.000
_cell.angle_alpha   90.00
_cell.angle_beta   90.00
_cell.angle_gamma   90.00
#
_symmetry.space_group_name_H-M   'P 1'
#
loop_
_entity.id
_entity.type
_entity.pdbx_description
1 polymer ?
#
loop_
_entity_poly.entity_id
_entity_poly.type
_entity_poly.pdbx_seq_one_letter_code
_entity_poly.pdbx_strand_id
1 'polypeptide(L)'
;EKYNFPEEIPKGIEPTFIPSRNILFLTIASNRAVLRSCKIVYAGVCEEDYGGYPDCRRVFIDSMEQSLGLGIFGSVKYIKIKTPLMKLTKKESVKIAIKNCKNMKEFNKIFKETHTCYDGVKGGCGKCHACVLRDKGFKEAGIADPIWLLRK
;
A
#
# COMPACT_ATOMS: atom_id res chain seq x y z
N GLU A 1 -16.21 -6.69 -8.33
CA GLU A 1 -17.33 -6.97 -7.40
C GLU A 1 -17.71 -5.68 -6.66
N LYS A 2 -18.97 -5.54 -6.25
CA LYS A 2 -19.50 -4.36 -5.54
C LYS A 2 -20.04 -4.80 -4.18
N TYR A 3 -19.74 -4.04 -3.13
CA TYR A 3 -20.08 -4.28 -1.73
C TYR A 3 -20.59 -2.97 -1.12
N ASN A 4 -21.55 -3.08 -0.21
CA ASN A 4 -22.05 -1.94 0.56
C ASN A 4 -21.33 -1.84 1.91
N PHE A 5 -20.89 -2.96 2.47
CA PHE A 5 -20.27 -3.02 3.79
C PHE A 5 -18.94 -3.78 3.78
N PRO A 6 -17.97 -3.41 4.64
CA PRO A 6 -16.69 -4.11 4.74
C PRO A 6 -16.81 -5.61 5.06
N GLU A 7 -17.86 -6.00 5.78
CA GLU A 7 -18.10 -7.37 6.21
C GLU A 7 -18.51 -8.30 5.04
N GLU A 8 -18.97 -7.72 3.93
CA GLU A 8 -19.34 -8.44 2.70
C GLU A 8 -18.11 -8.83 1.85
N ILE A 9 -16.93 -8.27 2.15
CA ILE A 9 -15.71 -8.54 1.39
C ILE A 9 -15.25 -9.98 1.68
N PRO A 10 -15.12 -10.84 0.65
CA PRO A 10 -14.62 -12.20 0.83
C PRO A 10 -13.23 -12.20 1.46
N LYS A 11 -13.00 -13.12 2.40
CA LYS A 11 -11.67 -13.35 2.98
C LYS A 11 -10.82 -14.19 2.02
N GLY A 12 -9.52 -13.89 1.96
CA GLY A 12 -8.55 -14.66 1.19
C GLY A 12 -8.09 -13.96 -0.08
N ILE A 13 -7.32 -14.68 -0.88
CA ILE A 13 -6.68 -14.18 -2.09
C ILE A 13 -7.72 -14.02 -3.19
N GLU A 14 -7.82 -12.84 -3.79
CA GLU A 14 -8.74 -12.61 -4.91
C GLU A 14 -8.43 -13.53 -6.12
N PRO A 15 -9.45 -14.03 -6.86
CA PRO A 15 -9.26 -14.90 -8.03
C PRO A 15 -8.39 -14.31 -9.14
N THR A 16 -8.28 -12.98 -9.20
CA THR A 16 -7.47 -12.25 -10.19
C THR A 16 -6.00 -12.11 -9.75
N PHE A 17 -5.60 -12.75 -8.66
CA PHE A 17 -4.24 -12.73 -8.18
C PHE A 17 -3.29 -13.44 -9.15
N ILE A 18 -2.21 -12.73 -9.49
CA ILE A 18 -1.05 -13.30 -10.17
C ILE A 18 -0.02 -13.65 -9.10
N PRO A 19 0.33 -14.94 -8.92
CA PRO A 19 1.28 -15.37 -7.90
C PRO A 19 2.62 -14.63 -7.98
N SER A 20 3.12 -14.23 -6.81
CA SER A 20 4.49 -13.73 -6.62
C SER A 20 4.87 -12.49 -7.44
N ARG A 21 3.90 -11.67 -7.87
CA ARG A 21 4.17 -10.44 -8.62
C ARG A 21 5.09 -9.47 -7.87
N ASN A 22 5.06 -9.45 -6.53
CA ASN A 22 5.94 -8.57 -5.75
C ASN A 22 7.41 -8.97 -5.84
N ILE A 23 7.75 -10.23 -6.17
CA ILE A 23 9.14 -10.62 -6.48
C ILE A 23 9.63 -9.80 -7.67
N LEU A 24 8.86 -9.79 -8.76
CA LEU A 24 9.19 -9.03 -9.97
C LEU A 24 9.33 -7.54 -9.67
N PHE A 25 8.37 -6.95 -8.95
CA PHE A 25 8.39 -5.52 -8.62
C PHE A 25 9.60 -5.14 -7.76
N LEU A 26 9.92 -5.92 -6.74
CA LEU A 26 11.07 -5.65 -5.86
C LEU A 26 12.39 -5.79 -6.62
N THR A 27 12.52 -6.78 -7.52
CA THR A 27 13.69 -6.93 -8.39
C THR A 27 13.89 -5.72 -9.30
N ILE A 28 12.82 -5.28 -9.99
CA ILE A 28 12.88 -4.10 -10.86
C ILE A 28 13.23 -2.84 -10.06
N ALA A 29 12.56 -2.61 -8.93
CA ALA A 29 12.79 -1.45 -8.08
C ALA A 29 14.22 -1.41 -7.55
N SER A 30 14.77 -2.55 -7.16
CA SER A 30 16.12 -2.69 -6.61
C SER A 30 17.20 -2.43 -7.65
N ASN A 31 17.06 -2.99 -8.86
CA ASN A 31 17.94 -2.68 -9.98
C ASN A 31 17.88 -1.20 -10.34
N ARG A 32 16.68 -0.60 -10.32
CA ARG A 32 16.54 0.84 -10.58
C ARG A 32 17.21 1.69 -9.51
N ALA A 33 17.12 1.27 -8.24
CA ALA A 33 17.77 1.94 -7.11
C ALA A 33 19.30 1.95 -7.26
N VAL A 34 19.89 0.82 -7.67
CA VAL A 34 21.33 0.72 -7.97
C VAL A 34 21.79 1.74 -8.99
N LEU A 35 21.07 1.84 -10.13
CA LEU A 35 21.37 2.79 -11.20
C LEU A 35 21.22 4.26 -10.76
N ARG A 36 20.56 4.51 -9.62
CA ARG A 36 20.38 5.84 -9.02
C ARG A 36 21.23 6.04 -7.76
N SER A 37 22.12 5.08 -7.46
CA SER A 37 22.93 5.07 -6.23
C SER A 37 22.09 5.13 -4.94
N CYS A 38 20.83 4.67 -5.00
CA CYS A 38 19.94 4.55 -3.85
C CYS A 38 20.17 3.20 -3.16
N LYS A 39 20.24 3.22 -1.82
CA LYS A 39 20.41 2.01 -0.98
C LYS A 39 19.12 1.58 -0.29
N ILE A 40 18.04 2.32 -0.48
CA ILE A 40 16.75 2.08 0.19
C ILE A 40 15.64 2.07 -0.85
N VAL A 41 14.82 1.03 -0.83
CA VAL A 41 13.57 0.92 -1.56
C VAL A 41 12.43 0.99 -0.55
N TYR A 42 11.51 1.92 -0.73
CA TYR A 42 10.27 1.96 0.05
C TYR A 42 9.18 1.20 -0.69
N ALA A 43 8.50 0.29 0.02
CA ALA A 43 7.37 -0.47 -0.50
C ALA A 43 6.14 -0.27 0.40
N GLY A 44 4.98 -0.05 -0.22
CA GLY A 44 3.71 0.18 0.48
C GLY A 44 2.95 -1.09 0.87
N VAL A 45 3.59 -2.27 0.80
CA VAL A 45 2.94 -3.54 1.18
C VAL A 45 2.63 -3.57 2.69
N CYS A 46 1.55 -4.27 3.03
CA CYS A 46 1.04 -4.42 4.39
C CYS A 46 0.57 -5.87 4.59
N GLU A 47 0.85 -6.45 5.76
CA GLU A 47 0.45 -7.84 6.09
C GLU A 47 -0.92 -7.93 6.76
N GLU A 48 -1.40 -6.80 7.33
CA GLU A 48 -2.74 -6.68 7.92
C GLU A 48 -3.86 -6.49 6.88
N ASP A 49 -3.52 -6.34 5.60
CA ASP A 49 -4.51 -6.22 4.54
C ASP A 49 -5.20 -7.57 4.27
N TYR A 50 -6.55 -7.52 4.22
CA TYR A 50 -7.50 -8.64 4.20
C TYR A 50 -7.24 -9.76 3.17
N GLY A 51 -6.41 -9.53 2.15
CA GLY A 51 -6.17 -10.48 1.04
C GLY A 51 -5.22 -11.65 1.37
N GLY A 52 -4.48 -11.60 2.49
CA GLY A 52 -3.66 -12.74 2.94
C GLY A 52 -2.48 -13.10 2.03
N TYR A 53 -2.13 -12.23 1.08
CA TYR A 53 -1.08 -12.42 0.07
C TYR A 53 0.28 -12.80 0.69
N PRO A 54 0.86 -13.95 0.35
CA PRO A 54 2.12 -14.40 0.93
C PRO A 54 3.29 -13.46 0.58
N ASP A 55 3.25 -12.84 -0.59
CA ASP A 55 4.27 -11.91 -1.10
C ASP A 55 4.12 -10.47 -0.58
N CYS A 56 3.28 -10.25 0.44
CA CYS A 56 3.16 -8.98 1.17
C CYS A 56 3.66 -9.07 2.63
N ARG A 57 3.96 -10.28 3.13
CA ARG A 57 4.28 -10.53 4.55
C ARG A 57 5.69 -10.11 4.93
N ARG A 58 5.92 -9.78 6.20
CA ARG A 58 7.26 -9.46 6.74
C ARG A 58 8.33 -10.49 6.36
N VAL A 59 8.05 -11.77 6.59
CA VAL A 59 8.99 -12.86 6.29
C VAL A 59 9.42 -12.90 4.82
N PHE A 60 8.49 -12.63 3.89
CA PHE A 60 8.79 -12.56 2.47
C PHE A 60 9.68 -11.36 2.14
N ILE A 61 9.34 -10.17 2.66
CA ILE A 61 10.09 -8.95 2.41
C ILE A 61 11.52 -9.05 2.93
N ASP A 62 11.71 -9.62 4.13
CA ASP A 62 13.03 -9.78 4.72
C ASP A 62 13.88 -10.80 3.94
N SER A 63 13.26 -11.88 3.44
CA SER A 63 13.92 -12.86 2.55
C SER A 63 14.31 -12.26 1.20
N MET A 64 13.45 -11.43 0.61
CA MET A 64 13.73 -10.73 -0.64
C MET A 64 14.85 -9.70 -0.47
N GLU A 65 14.88 -8.95 0.64
CA GLU A 65 15.96 -7.99 0.92
C GLU A 65 17.33 -8.67 0.90
N GLN A 66 17.46 -9.82 1.59
CA GLN A 66 18.71 -10.59 1.60
C GLN A 66 19.10 -11.09 0.22
N SER A 67 18.14 -11.69 -0.50
CA SER A 67 18.35 -12.25 -1.84
C SER A 67 18.82 -11.18 -2.83
N LEU A 68 18.20 -10.01 -2.79
CA LEU A 68 18.55 -8.87 -3.64
C LEU A 68 19.92 -8.30 -3.30
N GLY A 69 20.24 -8.14 -2.01
CA GLY A 69 21.56 -7.68 -1.60
C GLY A 69 22.70 -8.60 -2.08
N LEU A 70 22.50 -9.92 -1.94
CA LEU A 70 23.43 -10.92 -2.46
C LEU A 70 23.56 -10.86 -3.99
N GLY A 71 22.44 -10.77 -4.71
CA GLY A 71 22.43 -10.79 -6.17
C GLY A 71 23.07 -9.56 -6.84
N ILE A 72 23.00 -8.38 -6.20
CA ILE A 72 23.48 -7.13 -6.83
C ILE A 72 24.99 -6.92 -6.60
N PHE A 73 25.48 -7.11 -5.37
CA PHE A 73 26.89 -6.85 -5.02
C PHE A 73 27.48 -7.86 -4.02
N GLY A 74 26.86 -9.03 -3.86
CA GLY A 74 27.34 -10.05 -2.91
C GLY A 74 27.21 -9.65 -1.45
N SER A 75 26.39 -8.66 -1.12
CA SER A 75 26.24 -8.16 0.26
C SER A 75 24.77 -7.97 0.62
N VAL A 76 24.31 -8.77 1.59
CA VAL A 76 22.94 -8.67 2.15
C VAL A 76 22.58 -7.27 2.66
N LYS A 77 23.57 -6.42 2.97
CA LYS A 77 23.35 -5.06 3.48
C LYS A 77 23.31 -3.99 2.38
N TYR A 78 23.53 -4.37 1.12
CA TYR A 78 23.68 -3.41 0.03
C TYR A 78 22.40 -2.60 -0.20
N ILE A 79 21.25 -3.27 -0.21
CA ILE A 79 19.94 -2.66 -0.37
C ILE A 79 19.05 -2.96 0.83
N LYS A 80 18.24 -2.00 1.24
CA LYS A 80 17.24 -2.16 2.30
C LYS A 80 15.84 -1.90 1.76
N ILE A 81 14.90 -2.77 2.11
CA ILE A 81 13.49 -2.62 1.80
C ILE A 81 12.77 -2.12 3.05
N LYS A 82 12.22 -0.91 2.97
CA LYS A 82 11.45 -0.29 4.04
C LYS A 82 9.96 -0.37 3.73
N THR A 83 9.23 -1.02 4.63
CA THR A 83 7.77 -1.18 4.55
C THR A 83 7.11 -0.49 5.75
N PRO A 84 6.99 0.85 5.72
CA PRO A 84 6.52 1.64 6.87
C PRO A 84 5.07 1.35 7.26
N LEU A 85 4.29 0.74 6.36
CA LEU A 85 2.89 0.41 6.58
C LEU A 85 2.67 -1.05 7.02
N MET A 86 3.73 -1.85 7.17
CA MET A 86 3.64 -3.32 7.26
C MET A 86 2.59 -3.83 8.26
N LYS A 87 2.53 -3.21 9.45
CA LYS A 87 1.66 -3.63 10.56
C LYS A 87 0.57 -2.60 10.87
N LEU A 88 0.28 -1.70 9.94
CA LEU A 88 -0.68 -0.64 10.16
C LEU A 88 -2.03 -1.01 9.58
N THR A 89 -3.07 -0.82 10.37
CA THR A 89 -4.45 -0.77 9.88
C THR A 89 -4.63 0.42 8.92
N LYS A 90 -5.73 0.43 8.16
CA LYS A 90 -6.07 1.60 7.31
C LYS A 90 -6.27 2.87 8.14
N LYS A 91 -6.88 2.76 9.32
CA LYS A 91 -6.99 3.84 10.31
C LYS A 91 -5.63 4.42 10.70
N GLU A 92 -4.68 3.56 11.07
CA GLU A 92 -3.33 3.99 11.46
C GLU A 92 -2.56 4.59 10.28
N SER A 93 -2.77 4.06 9.08
CA SER A 93 -2.21 4.62 7.85
C SER A 93 -2.71 6.05 7.59
N VAL A 94 -4.00 6.34 7.86
CA VAL A 94 -4.53 7.72 7.79
C VAL A 94 -3.88 8.60 8.85
N LYS A 95 -3.78 8.12 10.09
CA LYS A 95 -3.17 8.89 11.19
C LYS A 95 -1.70 9.21 10.95
N ILE A 96 -0.92 8.25 10.45
CA ILE A 96 0.49 8.46 10.16
C ILE A 96 0.65 9.46 9.00
N ALA A 97 -0.23 9.43 8.00
CA ALA A 97 -0.19 10.37 6.90
C ALA A 97 -0.42 11.82 7.37
N ILE A 98 -1.40 12.04 8.25
CA ILE A 98 -1.65 13.36 8.85
C ILE A 98 -0.44 13.81 9.65
N LYS A 99 0.10 12.94 10.51
CA LYS A 99 1.26 13.25 11.36
C LYS A 99 2.48 13.68 10.54
N ASN A 100 2.64 13.16 9.32
CA ASN A 100 3.75 13.47 8.44
C ASN A 100 3.49 14.67 7.50
N CYS A 101 2.27 15.20 7.46
CA CYS A 101 1.96 16.44 6.75
C CYS A 101 2.18 17.62 7.70
N LYS A 102 2.68 18.76 7.18
CA LYS A 102 2.90 19.99 7.96
C LYS A 102 1.61 20.54 8.54
N ASN A 103 0.49 20.35 7.84
CA ASN A 103 -0.85 20.77 8.25
C ASN A 103 -1.93 20.10 7.39
N MET A 104 -3.19 20.33 7.75
CA MET A 104 -4.35 19.79 7.01
C MET A 104 -4.46 20.30 5.56
N LYS A 105 -3.93 21.48 5.25
CA LYS A 105 -3.94 22.00 3.87
C LYS A 105 -3.03 21.16 2.97
N GLU A 106 -1.84 20.80 3.45
CA GLU A 106 -0.92 19.91 2.73
C GLU A 106 -1.51 18.50 2.60
N PHE A 107 -2.04 17.94 3.69
CA PHE A 107 -2.73 16.64 3.67
C PHE A 107 -3.83 16.60 2.61
N ASN A 108 -4.74 17.59 2.63
CA ASN A 108 -5.84 17.67 1.67
C ASN A 108 -5.34 17.81 0.23
N LYS A 109 -4.28 18.58 -0.01
CA LYS A 109 -3.68 18.74 -1.33
C LYS A 109 -3.13 17.41 -1.86
N ILE A 110 -2.37 16.67 -1.05
CA ILE A 110 -1.77 15.39 -1.46
C ILE A 110 -2.85 14.33 -1.66
N PHE A 111 -3.76 14.17 -0.68
CA PHE A 111 -4.74 13.09 -0.69
C PHE A 111 -5.80 13.25 -1.79
N LYS A 112 -6.11 14.48 -2.22
CA LYS A 112 -7.00 14.74 -3.37
C LYS A 112 -6.48 14.16 -4.69
N GLU A 113 -5.16 14.02 -4.82
CA GLU A 113 -4.50 13.48 -6.02
C GLU A 113 -4.35 11.95 -5.98
N THR A 114 -4.72 11.30 -4.86
CA THR A 114 -4.59 9.84 -4.74
C THR A 114 -5.74 9.11 -5.43
N HIS A 115 -5.43 7.92 -5.95
CA HIS A 115 -6.39 7.02 -6.55
C HIS A 115 -6.39 5.66 -5.84
N THR A 116 -7.58 5.14 -5.55
CA THR A 116 -7.75 3.85 -4.86
C THR A 116 -8.83 2.98 -5.50
N CYS A 117 -9.74 3.56 -6.27
CA CYS A 117 -10.90 2.86 -6.79
C CYS A 117 -10.53 1.85 -7.88
N TYR A 118 -10.95 0.60 -7.74
CA TYR A 118 -10.71 -0.41 -8.78
C TYR A 118 -11.46 -0.12 -10.09
N ASP A 119 -12.56 0.64 -10.02
CA ASP A 119 -13.36 1.01 -11.19
C ASP A 119 -12.87 2.30 -11.88
N GLY A 120 -11.75 2.88 -11.44
CA GLY A 120 -11.19 4.10 -12.07
C GLY A 120 -11.98 5.39 -11.80
N VAL A 121 -13.01 5.35 -10.95
CA VAL A 121 -13.86 6.52 -10.67
C VAL A 121 -13.13 7.56 -9.81
N LYS A 122 -13.09 8.82 -10.27
CA LYS A 122 -12.54 9.95 -9.49
C LYS A 122 -13.39 10.17 -8.23
N GLY A 123 -12.74 10.31 -7.07
CA GLY A 123 -13.43 10.32 -5.76
C GLY A 123 -13.86 8.93 -5.25
N GLY A 124 -13.72 7.90 -6.09
CA GLY A 124 -14.05 6.51 -5.82
C GLY A 124 -15.53 6.17 -5.99
N CYS A 125 -15.84 4.94 -6.41
CA CYS A 125 -17.21 4.48 -6.63
C CYS A 125 -17.98 4.19 -5.33
N GLY A 126 -17.30 4.14 -4.18
CA GLY A 126 -17.88 3.83 -2.87
C GLY A 126 -18.32 2.38 -2.68
N LYS A 127 -18.17 1.53 -3.70
CA LYS A 127 -18.71 0.15 -3.68
C LYS A 127 -17.67 -0.93 -3.98
N CYS A 128 -16.55 -0.63 -4.62
CA CYS A 128 -15.50 -1.64 -4.83
C CYS A 128 -14.75 -1.92 -3.51
N HIS A 129 -14.12 -3.10 -3.41
CA HIS A 129 -13.33 -3.54 -2.26
C HIS A 129 -12.41 -2.43 -1.72
N ALA A 130 -11.61 -1.81 -2.59
CA ALA A 130 -10.67 -0.76 -2.20
C ALA A 130 -11.34 0.52 -1.68
N CYS A 131 -12.48 0.93 -2.25
CA CYS A 131 -13.23 2.10 -1.75
C CYS A 131 -13.82 1.84 -0.37
N VAL A 132 -14.42 0.67 -0.16
CA VAL A 132 -15.04 0.30 1.11
C VAL A 132 -13.99 0.29 2.25
N LEU A 133 -12.81 -0.28 2.00
CA LEU A 133 -11.72 -0.27 3.00
C LEU A 133 -11.17 1.13 3.27
N ARG A 134 -11.04 1.97 2.24
CA ARG A 134 -10.60 3.36 2.39
C ARG A 134 -11.60 4.16 3.23
N ASP A 135 -12.88 4.11 2.86
CA ASP A 135 -13.95 4.83 3.55
C ASP A 135 -14.04 4.39 5.03
N LYS A 136 -13.92 3.08 5.31
CA LYS A 136 -13.81 2.55 6.69
C LYS A 136 -12.61 3.14 7.44
N GLY A 137 -11.42 3.10 6.85
CA GLY A 137 -10.19 3.59 7.48
C GLY A 137 -10.25 5.08 7.86
N PHE A 138 -10.79 5.92 6.97
CA PHE A 138 -11.01 7.34 7.27
C PHE A 138 -12.07 7.56 8.36
N LYS A 139 -13.20 6.84 8.29
CA LYS A 139 -14.25 6.89 9.30
C LYS A 139 -13.73 6.52 10.69
N GLU A 140 -12.99 5.42 10.81
CA GLU A 140 -12.40 4.96 12.08
C GLU A 140 -11.29 5.88 12.61
N ALA A 141 -10.63 6.62 11.71
CA ALA A 141 -9.65 7.63 12.08
C ALA A 141 -10.30 8.93 12.59
N GLY A 142 -11.60 9.14 12.35
CA GLY A 142 -12.31 10.39 12.65
C GLY A 142 -11.91 11.53 11.73
N ILE A 143 -11.48 11.23 10.50
CA ILE A 143 -10.95 12.19 9.54
C ILE A 143 -11.79 12.14 8.27
N ALA A 144 -12.20 13.31 7.77
CA ALA A 144 -12.87 13.40 6.48
C ALA A 144 -11.90 13.09 5.33
N ASP A 145 -12.27 12.16 4.44
CA ASP A 145 -11.47 11.84 3.27
C ASP A 145 -11.51 12.99 2.24
N PRO A 146 -10.37 13.58 1.85
CA PRO A 146 -10.35 14.71 0.93
C PRO A 146 -10.91 14.40 -0.47
N ILE A 147 -10.97 13.12 -0.87
CA ILE A 147 -11.49 12.72 -2.19
C ILE A 147 -13.03 12.61 -2.23
N TRP A 148 -13.71 12.61 -1.09
CA TRP A 148 -15.18 12.43 -1.05
C TRP A 148 -15.92 13.53 -1.82
N LEU A 149 -15.44 14.77 -1.76
CA LEU A 149 -16.01 15.90 -2.52
C LEU A 149 -15.89 15.74 -4.05
N LEU A 150 -15.05 14.80 -4.51
CA LEU A 150 -14.85 14.51 -5.93
C LEU A 150 -15.72 13.34 -6.41
N ARG A 151 -16.38 12.63 -5.48
CA ARG A 151 -17.26 11.50 -5.78
C ARG A 151 -18.55 12.06 -6.37
N LYS A 152 -18.85 11.70 -7.62
CA LYS A 152 -20.10 12.03 -8.30
C LYS A 152 -21.15 10.96 -8.06
#